data_AF-A0A127AU48-F1
#
_entry.id   AF-A0A127AU48-F1
#
_cell.length_a   1.000
_cell.length_b   1.000
_cell.length_c   1.000
_cell.angle_alpha   90.00
_cell.angle_beta   90.00
_cell.angle_gamma   90.00
#
_symmetry.space_group_name_H-M   'P 1'
#
loop_
_entity.id
_entity.type
_entity.pdbx_description
1 polymer ?
#
loop_
_entity_poly.entity_id
_entity_poly.type
_entity_poly.pdbx_seq_one_letter_code
_entity_poly.pdbx_strand_id
1 'polypeptide(L)' 'LLTGMQPISHGKHIIREVHAAFQCGTVFSTIDESMGPYPSDCVKKFMTLALNCCQEEREERPSMSEVVRELEN' A
#
# COMPACT_ATOMS: atom_id res chain seq x y z
N LEU A 1 -2.24 0.45 -9.28
CA LEU A 1 -1.02 -0.36 -9.14
C LEU A 1 -1.28 -1.59 -8.27
N LEU A 2 -1.45 -1.49 -6.95
CA LEU A 2 -1.86 -2.65 -6.13
C LEU A 2 -3.38 -2.84 -6.05
N THR A 3 -4.15 -1.76 -5.86
CA THR A 3 -5.57 -1.86 -5.52
C THR A 3 -6.52 -1.65 -6.69
N GLY A 4 -6.04 -1.07 -7.80
CA GLY A 4 -6.88 -0.69 -8.95
C GLY A 4 -7.87 0.46 -8.69
N MET A 5 -8.02 0.90 -7.44
CA MET A 5 -9.00 1.90 -7.04
C MET A 5 -8.51 3.34 -7.24
N GLN A 6 -9.46 4.26 -7.37
CA GLN A 6 -9.19 5.71 -7.37
C GLN A 6 -8.80 6.20 -5.97
N PRO A 7 -7.90 7.20 -5.84
CA PRO A 7 -7.48 7.73 -4.53
C PRO A 7 -8.63 8.24 -3.66
N ILE A 8 -9.65 8.82 -4.31
CA ILE A 8 -10.89 9.28 -3.67
C ILE A 8 -12.06 8.75 -4.49
N SER A 9 -13.01 8.08 -3.84
CA SER A 9 -14.24 7.59 -4.47
C SER A 9 -15.41 7.74 -3.50
N HIS A 10 -16.48 8.41 -3.92
CA HIS A 10 -17.69 8.63 -3.11
C HIS A 10 -17.41 9.21 -1.70
N GLY A 11 -16.42 10.11 -1.60
CA GLY A 11 -16.02 10.74 -0.33
C GLY A 11 -15.16 9.85 0.58
N LYS A 12 -14.80 8.65 0.15
CA LYS A 12 -13.86 7.77 0.85
C LYS A 12 -12.45 7.95 0.30
N HIS A 13 -11.48 7.97 1.20
CA HIS A 13 -10.06 8.04 0.88
C HIS A 13 -9.46 6.65 0.92
N ILE A 14 -8.82 6.23 -0.18
CA ILE A 14 -8.26 4.89 -0.31
C ILE A 14 -7.30 4.52 0.83
N ILE A 15 -6.52 5.51 1.30
CA ILE A 15 -5.52 5.27 2.35
C ILE A 15 -6.17 4.81 3.66
N ARG A 16 -7.37 5.30 3.98
CA ARG A 16 -8.10 4.89 5.18
C ARG A 16 -8.59 3.45 5.08
N GLU A 17 -9.06 3.04 3.90
CA GLU A 17 -9.52 1.68 3.67
C GLU A 17 -8.36 0.68 3.71
N VAL A 18 -7.24 1.01 3.05
CA VAL A 18 -6.04 0.17 3.05
C VAL A 18 -5.43 0.06 4.44
N HIS A 19 -5.34 1.17 5.19
CA HIS A 19 -4.80 1.16 6.55
C HIS A 19 -5.67 0.31 7.49
N ALA A 20 -7.00 0.41 7.40
CA ALA A 20 -7.91 -0.44 8.17
C ALA A 20 -7.74 -1.93 7.82
N ALA A 21 -7.67 -2.28 6.53
CA ALA A 21 -7.44 -3.65 6.11
C ALA A 21 -6.08 -4.19 6.57
N PHE A 22 -5.04 -3.35 6.58
CA PHE A 22 -3.73 -3.72 7.10
C PHE A 22 -3.77 -4.02 8.60
N GLN A 23 -4.40 -3.16 9.40
CA GLN A 23 -4.57 -3.38 10.85
C GLN A 23 -5.41 -4.62 11.18
N CYS A 24 -6.42 -4.93 10.35
CA CYS A 24 -7.25 -6.12 10.48
C CYS A 24 -6.60 -7.39 9.91
N GLY A 25 -5.41 -7.32 9.31
CA GLY A 25 -4.75 -8.46 8.67
C GLY A 25 -5.41 -8.94 7.37
N THR A 26 -6.31 -8.14 6.80
CA THR A 26 -7.09 -8.45 5.58
C THR A 26 -6.59 -7.70 4.35
N VAL A 27 -5.33 -7.24 4.35
CA VAL A 27 -4.72 -6.42 3.28
C VAL A 27 -4.92 -6.97 1.86
N PHE A 28 -4.90 -8.29 1.69
CA PHE A 28 -5.11 -8.92 0.37
C PHE A 28 -6.50 -8.67 -0.22
N SER A 29 -7.50 -8.36 0.60
CA SER A 29 -8.84 -7.98 0.14
C SER A 29 -8.88 -6.63 -0.60
N THR A 30 -7.83 -5.84 -0.48
CA THR A 30 -7.72 -4.52 -1.15
C THR A 30 -6.98 -4.58 -2.48
N ILE A 31 -6.43 -5.75 -2.83
CA ILE A 31 -5.64 -5.94 -4.05
C ILE A 31 -6.56 -6.10 -5.26
N ASP A 32 -6.15 -5.49 -6.35
CA ASP A 32 -6.83 -5.54 -7.64
C ASP A 32 -6.87 -6.98 -8.17
N GLU A 33 -8.07 -7.54 -8.28
CA GLU A 33 -8.29 -8.89 -8.79
C GLU A 33 -7.77 -9.05 -10.23
N SER A 34 -7.67 -7.96 -10.99
CA SER A 34 -7.15 -7.99 -12.36
C SER A 34 -5.62 -8.13 -12.46
N MET A 35 -4.88 -8.03 -11.35
CA MET A 35 -3.43 -8.23 -11.34
C MET A 35 -3.00 -9.67 -11.69
N GLY A 36 -3.92 -10.64 -11.60
CA GLY A 36 -3.59 -12.04 -11.77
C GLY A 36 -2.74 -12.60 -10.63
N PRO A 37 -2.04 -13.73 -10.83
CA PRO A 37 -1.23 -14.35 -9.79
C PRO A 37 -0.03 -13.47 -9.39
N TYR A 38 0.18 -13.31 -8.09
CA TYR A 38 1.33 -12.57 -7.54
C TYR A 38 1.95 -13.32 -6.35
N PRO A 39 3.26 -13.14 -6.10
CA PRO A 39 3.87 -13.61 -4.86
C PRO A 39 3.32 -12.81 -3.67
N SER A 40 2.74 -13.50 -2.68
CA SER A 40 2.15 -12.86 -1.50
C SER A 40 3.12 -11.98 -0.74
N ASP A 41 4.40 -12.38 -0.70
CA ASP A 41 5.43 -11.68 0.05
C ASP A 41 5.85 -10.37 -0.63
N CYS A 42 5.88 -10.35 -1.97
CA CYS A 42 6.11 -9.12 -2.72
C CYS A 42 5.00 -8.11 -2.48
N VAL A 43 3.74 -8.54 -2.50
CA VAL A 43 2.58 -7.66 -2.23
C VAL A 43 2.62 -7.13 -0.78
N LYS A 44 2.94 -7.99 0.20
CA LYS A 44 3.09 -7.55 1.59
C LYS A 44 4.18 -6.49 1.74
N LYS A 45 5.38 -6.72 1.19
CA LYS A 45 6.50 -5.77 1.24
C LYS A 45 6.14 -4.45 0.58
N PHE A 46 5.57 -4.50 -0.63
CA PHE A 46 5.18 -3.31 -1.38
C PHE A 46 4.09 -2.52 -0.64
N MET A 47 3.10 -3.19 -0.06
CA MET A 47 2.05 -2.53 0.70
C MET A 47 2.62 -1.85 1.96
N THR A 48 3.48 -2.54 2.71
CA THR A 48 4.14 -1.95 3.88
C THR A 48 4.94 -0.70 3.50
N LEU A 49 5.68 -0.75 2.39
CA LEU A 49 6.41 0.42 1.89
C LEU A 49 5.46 1.56 1.50
N ALA A 50 4.35 1.26 0.83
CA ALA A 50 3.34 2.25 0.46
C ALA A 50 2.70 2.91 1.70
N LEU A 51 2.40 2.15 2.74
CA LEU A 51 1.88 2.68 4.00
C LEU A 51 2.90 3.60 4.69
N ASN A 52 4.18 3.20 4.74
CA ASN A 52 5.24 4.04 5.29
C ASN A 52 5.40 5.36 4.52
N CYS A 53 5.23 5.36 3.20
CA CYS A 53 5.25 6.59 2.40
C CYS A 53 4.08 7.54 2.72
N CYS A 54 3.00 7.01 3.28
CA CYS A 54 1.75 7.72 3.53
C CYS A 54 1.52 8.06 5.02
N GLN A 55 2.55 7.99 5.86
CA GLN A 55 2.43 8.38 7.28
C GLN A 55 2.00 9.83 7.42
N GLU A 56 1.21 10.13 8.45
CA GLU A 56 0.74 11.50 8.70
C GLU A 56 1.93 12.42 8.98
N GLU A 57 2.81 12.00 9.89
CA GLU A 57 4.01 12.74 10.26
C GLU A 57 5.08 12.64 9.17
N ARG A 58 5.63 13.80 8.80
CA ARG A 58 6.64 13.88 7.72
C ARG A 58 7.90 13.09 8.05
N GLU A 59 8.34 13.12 9.31
CA GLU A 59 9.58 12.50 9.76
C GLU A 59 9.50 10.96 9.79
N GLU A 60 8.30 10.39 9.76
CA GLU A 60 8.09 8.95 9.69
C GLU A 60 8.12 8.41 8.25
N ARG A 61 8.09 9.30 7.25
CA ARG A 61 8.12 8.91 5.84
C ARG A 61 9.55 8.61 5.40
N PRO A 62 9.81 7.52 4.67
CA PRO A 62 11.11 7.26 4.09
C PRO A 62 11.46 8.32 3.05
N SER A 63 12.76 8.57 2.88
CA SER A 63 13.27 9.34 1.75
C SER A 63 13.04 8.59 0.43
N MET A 64 12.95 9.31 -0.69
CA MET A 64 12.77 8.67 -2.00
C MET A 64 13.92 7.72 -2.37
N SER A 65 15.13 7.96 -1.86
CA SER A 65 16.27 7.03 -2.00
C SER A 65 16.05 5.71 -1.26
N GLU A 66 15.47 5.74 -0.06
CA GLU A 66 15.12 4.54 0.69
C GLU A 66 13.96 3.80 0.03
N VAL A 67 12.97 4.53 -0.51
CA VAL A 67 11.86 3.94 -1.27
C VAL A 67 12.37 3.15 -2.48
N VAL A 68 13.25 3.74 -3.29
CA VAL A 68 13.81 3.04 -4.47
C VAL A 68 14.61 1.82 -4.06
N ARG A 69 15.48 1.94 -3.05
CA ARG A 69 16.26 0.80 -2.54
C ARG A 69 15.34 -0.36 -2.12
N GLU A 70 14.25 -0.06 -1.44
CA GLU A 70 13.34 -1.10 -0.94
C GLU A 70 12.45 -1.70 -2.04
N LEU A 71 12.24 -1.00 -3.15
CA LEU A 71 11.59 -1.53 -4.35
C LEU A 71 12.51 -2.45 -5.17
N GLU A 72 13.83 -2.27 -5.07
CA GLU A 72 14.83 -3.05 -5.82
C GLU A 72 15.27 -4.35 -5.10
N ASN A 73 14.87 -4.54 -3.84
CA ASN A 73 15.17 -5.73 -3.01
C ASN A 73 14.26 -6.95 -3.27
#